data_AF-A0A938EZF3-F1
#
_entry.id   AF-A0A938EZF3-F1
#
_cell.length_a   1.000
_cell.length_b   1.000
_cell.length_c   1.000
_cell.angle_alpha   90.00
_cell.angle_beta   90.00
_cell.angle_gamma   90.00
#
_symmetry.space_group_name_H-M   'P 1'
#
loop_
_entity.id
_entity.type
_entity.pdbx_description
1 polymer ?
#
loop_
_entity_poly.entity_id
_entity_poly.type
_entity_poly.pdbx_seq_one_letter_code
_entity_poly.pdbx_strand_id
1 'polypeptide(L)' 'MKKERTSVLLNKEDMLKIKALSKKTNKSTSFLIQEAVTDYIVRKMPERKIDIIGMVDSGDPYFAEKDEEILDKIISKED' A
#
# COMPACT_ATOMS: atom_id res chain seq x y z
N MET A 1 -1.55 -13.92 3.85
CA MET A 1 -0.77 -13.41 2.70
C MET A 1 -0.03 -14.54 2.04
N LYS A 2 -0.14 -14.69 0.71
CA LYS A 2 0.69 -15.61 -0.07
C LYS A 2 2.12 -15.05 -0.10
N LYS A 3 3.12 -15.85 0.27
CA LYS A 3 4.53 -15.46 0.21
C LYS A 3 5.09 -15.90 -1.14
N GLU A 4 5.56 -14.94 -1.93
CA GLU A 4 6.26 -15.22 -3.18
C GLU A 4 7.75 -15.41 -2.91
N ARG A 5 8.36 -16.38 -3.57
CA ARG A 5 9.80 -16.63 -3.48
C ARG A 5 10.50 -15.84 -4.57
N THR A 6 11.42 -14.98 -4.19
CA THR A 6 12.23 -14.18 -5.12
C THR A 6 13.70 -14.56 -4.98
N SER A 7 14.37 -14.80 -6.09
CA SER A 7 15.81 -15.03 -6.14
C SER A 7 16.50 -13.76 -6.63
N VAL A 8 17.49 -13.29 -5.88
CA VAL A 8 18.26 -12.09 -6.22
C VAL A 8 19.74 -12.41 -6.12
N LEU A 9 20.52 -11.97 -7.11
CA LEU A 9 21.96 -12.12 -7.07
C LEU A 9 22.56 -11.02 -6.20
N LEU A 10 23.38 -11.41 -5.22
CA LEU A 10 24.10 -10.50 -4.34
C LEU A 10 25.60 -10.67 -4.53
N ASN A 11 26.33 -9.56 -4.46
CA ASN A 11 27.78 -9.61 -4.45
C ASN A 11 28.28 -10.34 -3.19
N LYS A 12 29.42 -11.01 -3.33
CA LYS A 12 30.04 -11.78 -2.23
C LYS A 12 30.31 -10.91 -1.01
N GLU A 13 30.78 -9.67 -1.22
CA GLU A 13 31.10 -8.73 -0.15
C GLU A 13 29.87 -8.36 0.69
N ASP A 14 28.73 -8.12 0.04
CA ASP A 14 27.50 -7.74 0.72
C ASP A 14 26.91 -8.92 1.50
N MET A 15 27.00 -10.12 0.95
CA MET A 15 26.65 -11.35 1.68
C MET A 15 27.51 -11.54 2.95
N LEU A 16 28.81 -11.23 2.89
CA LEU A 16 29.69 -11.31 4.06
C LEU A 16 29.29 -10.27 5.12
N LYS A 17 28.99 -9.04 4.71
CA LYS A 17 28.52 -7.97 5.62
C LYS A 17 27.20 -8.36 6.30
N ILE A 18 26.22 -8.86 5.54
CA ILE A 18 24.93 -9.32 6.07
C ILE A 18 25.13 -10.46 7.08
N LYS A 19 26.02 -11.41 6.79
CA LYS A 19 26.33 -12.51 7.71
C LYS A 19 26.99 -12.02 9.01
N ALA A 20 27.90 -11.05 8.92
CA ALA A 20 28.50 -10.43 10.10
C ALA A 20 27.46 -9.67 10.94
N LEU A 21 26.57 -8.92 10.29
CA LEU A 21 25.45 -8.21 10.93
C LEU A 21 24.47 -9.17 11.60
N SER A 22 24.15 -10.29 10.96
CA SER A 22 23.29 -11.34 11.51
C SER A 22 23.84 -11.88 12.83
N LYS A 23 25.16 -12.15 12.90
CA LYS A 23 25.81 -12.59 14.13
C LYS A 23 25.78 -11.51 15.22
N LYS A 24 26.02 -10.25 14.85
CA LYS A 24 26.06 -9.13 15.81
C LYS A 24 24.68 -8.81 16.41
N THR A 25 23.63 -8.90 15.59
CA THR A 25 22.26 -8.52 15.97
C THR A 25 21.43 -9.71 16.46
N ASN A 26 21.96 -10.93 16.37
CA ASN A 26 21.25 -12.19 16.65
C ASN A 26 19.92 -12.33 15.87
N LYS A 27 19.86 -11.74 14.67
CA LYS A 27 18.73 -11.84 13.74
C LYS A 27 19.11 -12.71 12.56
N SER A 28 18.13 -13.38 11.94
CA SER A 28 18.38 -14.16 10.72
C SER A 28 18.72 -13.25 9.54
N THR A 29 19.52 -13.74 8.60
CA THR A 29 19.86 -13.00 7.38
C THR A 29 18.62 -12.63 6.57
N SER A 30 17.65 -13.54 6.46
CA SER A 30 16.38 -13.29 5.78
C SER A 30 15.58 -12.15 6.43
N PHE A 31 15.56 -12.09 7.77
CA PHE A 31 14.89 -11.00 8.48
C PHE A 31 15.56 -9.67 8.20
N LEU A 32 16.90 -9.61 8.26
CA LEU A 32 17.66 -8.38 7.97
C LEU A 32 17.44 -7.88 6.54
N ILE A 33 17.39 -8.81 5.57
CA ILE A 33 17.08 -8.47 4.17
C ILE A 33 15.67 -7.90 4.06
N GLN A 34 14.69 -8.53 4.72
CA GLN A 34 13.30 -8.07 4.70
C GLN A 34 13.13 -6.69 5.35
N GLU A 35 13.79 -6.45 6.48
CA GLU A 35 13.82 -5.16 7.18
C GLU A 35 14.42 -4.08 6.27
N ALA A 36 15.59 -4.33 5.67
CA ALA A 36 16.25 -3.38 4.78
C ALA A 36 15.45 -3.06 3.51
N VAL A 37 14.82 -4.07 2.90
CA VAL A 37 13.95 -3.87 1.73
C VAL A 37 12.71 -3.06 2.12
N THR A 38 12.11 -3.36 3.27
CA THR A 38 10.94 -2.62 3.77
C THR A 38 11.31 -1.17 4.02
N ASP A 39 12.43 -0.91 4.71
CA ASP A 39 12.92 0.44 4.97
C ASP A 39 13.22 1.21 3.70
N TYR A 40 13.82 0.56 2.70
CA TYR A 40 14.06 1.17 1.40
C TYR A 40 12.75 1.56 0.71
N ILE A 41 11.77 0.65 0.68
CA ILE A 41 10.45 0.91 0.10
C ILE A 41 9.78 2.08 0.82
N VAL A 42 9.76 2.09 2.15
CA VAL A 42 9.15 3.16 2.94
C VAL A 42 9.80 4.52 2.64
N ARG A 43 11.13 4.57 2.51
CA ARG A 43 11.86 5.82 2.22
C ARG A 43 11.70 6.29 0.77
N LYS A 44 11.48 5.37 -0.16
CA LYS A 44 11.38 5.66 -1.61
C LYS A 44 9.95 5.79 -2.11
N MET A 45 8.98 5.28 -1.36
CA MET A 45 7.59 5.58 -1.62
C MET A 45 7.41 7.09 -1.43
N PRO A 46 6.88 7.82 -2.42
CA PRO A 46 6.39 9.17 -2.16
C PRO A 46 5.42 9.07 -0.99
N GLU A 47 5.40 10.09 -0.12
CA GLU A 47 4.40 10.18 0.96
C GLU A 47 3.09 9.64 0.42
N ARG A 48 2.56 8.59 1.05
CA ARG A 48 1.26 8.06 0.66
C ARG A 48 0.30 9.23 0.83
N LYS A 49 0.08 10.02 -0.23
CA LYS A 49 -1.19 10.67 -0.46
C LYS A 49 -2.14 9.50 -0.37
N ILE A 50 -2.83 9.42 0.74
CA ILE A 50 -3.98 8.56 0.86
C ILE A 50 -4.91 9.16 -0.18
N ASP A 51 -4.80 8.70 -1.43
CA ASP A 51 -5.77 8.98 -2.47
C ASP A 51 -7.01 8.20 -2.04
N ILE A 52 -7.73 8.75 -1.06
CA ILE A 52 -9.10 8.37 -0.77
C ILE A 52 -9.87 8.81 -2.01
N ILE A 53 -9.91 7.94 -3.02
CA ILE A 53 -10.82 8.07 -4.15
C ILE A 53 -12.21 7.71 -3.61
N GLY A 54 -12.85 8.69 -2.94
CA GLY A 54 -14.14 8.56 -2.25
C GLY A 54 -14.05 7.65 -1.01
N MET A 55 -14.68 7.89 0.13
CA MET A 55 -15.83 8.67 0.50
C MET A 55 -15.55 9.14 1.94
N VAL A 56 -15.43 10.45 2.17
CA VAL A 56 -15.50 10.98 3.52
C VAL A 56 -16.75 11.86 3.56
N ASP A 57 -17.88 11.17 3.78
CA ASP A 57 -19.08 11.66 4.45
C ASP A 57 -19.44 13.15 4.26
N SER A 58 -19.52 13.59 3.00
CA SER A 58 -19.93 14.96 2.65
C SER A 58 -21.14 14.99 1.70
N GLY A 59 -21.76 13.83 1.46
CA GLY A 59 -23.01 13.72 0.72
C GLY A 59 -24.17 13.85 1.69
N ASP A 60 -25.09 14.78 1.44
CA ASP A 60 -26.36 14.82 2.16
C ASP A 60 -27.07 13.46 1.92
N PRO A 61 -27.35 12.67 2.98
CA PRO A 61 -27.92 11.33 2.85
C PRO A 61 -29.27 11.32 2.12
N TYR A 62 -29.94 12.47 2.03
CA TYR A 62 -31.15 12.65 1.23
C TYR A 62 -30.95 12.24 -0.24
N PHE A 63 -29.79 12.54 -0.84
CA PHE A 63 -29.51 12.18 -2.24
C PHE A 63 -29.09 10.72 -2.41
N ALA A 64 -28.53 10.11 -1.37
CA ALA A 64 -28.13 8.70 -1.40
C ALA A 64 -29.33 7.76 -1.25
N GLU A 65 -30.35 8.17 -0.49
CA GLU A 65 -31.56 7.36 -0.25
C GLU A 65 -32.67 7.59 -1.29
N LYS A 66 -32.59 8.65 -2.09
CA LYS A 66 -33.62 9.05 -3.07
C LYS A 66 -33.08 9.31 -4.46
N ASP A 67 -31.96 8.69 -4.78
CA ASP A 67 -31.28 8.81 -6.07
C ASP A 67 -32.23 8.51 -7.24
N GLU A 68 -33.03 7.44 -7.15
CA GLU A 68 -34.01 7.06 -8.17
C GLU A 68 -35.12 8.12 -8.35
N GLU A 69 -35.73 8.63 -7.26
CA GLU A 69 -36.79 9.66 -7.33
C GLU A 69 -36.29 10.98 -7.93
N ILE A 70 -35.03 11.34 -7.65
CA ILE A 70 -34.41 12.57 -8.15
C ILE A 70 -34.12 12.44 -9.64
N LEU A 71 -33.57 11.31 -10.07
CA LEU A 71 -33.29 11.04 -11.48
C LEU A 71 -34.58 11.02 -12.32
N ASP A 72 -35.63 10.35 -11.84
CA ASP A 72 -36.91 10.29 -12.55
C ASP A 72 -37.56 11.67 -12.69
N LYS A 73 -37.45 12.54 -11.67
CA LYS A 73 -37.95 13.92 -11.74
C LYS A 73 -37.18 14.80 -12.71
N ILE A 74 -35.89 14.55 -12.90
CA ILE A 74 -35.07 15.29 -13.87
C ILE A 74 -35.46 14.85 -15.29
N ILE A 75 -35.55 13.55 -15.52
CA ILE A 75 -35.92 12.97 -16.82
C ILE A 75 -37.34 13.40 -17.23
N SER A 76 -38.29 13.39 -16.30
CA SER A 76 -39.70 13.76 -16.57
C SER A 76 -39.94 15.26 -16.76
N LYS A 77 -38.92 16.12 -16.56
CA LYS A 77 -39.00 17.58 -16.76
C LYS A 77 -38.47 18.03 -18.12
N GLU A 78 -37.81 17.14 -18.86
CA GLU A 78 -37.24 17.43 -20.18
C GLU A 78 -38.19 17.04 -21.34
N ASP A 79 -39.38 16.52 -21.02
CA ASP A 79 -40.54 16.37 -21.93
C ASP A 79 -41.62 17.44 -21.68
#